data_AF-A0A1W7RI11-F1
#
_entry.id   AF-A0A1W7RI11-F1
#
_cell.length_a   1.000
_cell.length_b   1.000
_cell.length_c   1.000
_cell.angle_alpha   90.00
_cell.angle_beta   90.00
_cell.angle_gamma   90.00
#
_symmetry.space_group_name_H-M   'P 1'
#
loop_
_entity.id
_entity.type
_entity.pdbx_description
1 polymer ?
#
loop_
_entity_poly.entity_id
_entity_poly.type
_entity_poly.pdbx_seq_one_letter_code
_entity_poly.pdbx_strand_id
1 'polypeptide(L)'
;MAAPGYLTFFILVLISVDKIIALTPSHYLTLHDVQRLQISLNRPFTDLEGSYYTIVGLNQLGGKVADEKAACNFIKSKLDPNSIDSLFYAAQGSQALAGCEIAISNETRELLLEAISEDSSITQIYHAVGALNGFGLPLASQEALTALTSRLSKEENILATIQALQTASYLSQQADLRSIVEEIEDLVARLDDLGGVYLQFEEGLEATALFVAATYRLSDHVGTEPAIKEDQLIQLVNAVFSKKNFEILSEAFSVACAAASLSQNRFHLPVIAVTEGPTAVSHHQPILTLKVTNVMSQPLTQATVTLDHVKSVATKATVLQQSTFSLSGDVFELNFMSVKPASGYYDFTISINGDSRFIANKVELKVKVSTEVGITNVDLFTVDKDQSIAPKTTRVTYPAKAKGSFTADSHQNFALSFQLVDVNTGAELIPHQTFVRLHNQKTGQEVVFVAEPDSKNIYKFELDTSERKTEFDSASGIYTLYLIIGDATLENPILWNVADVVIKFPEEDAPSTVQSKSLFTPKPEIQHLFREPEKRPPTVVSNTFTAMILSPLLLLFILWIKIGANISNFTFAPSTIIFHLGHAAMLGLMYVYWTQLNMFQTLKYLALLGSLTFLAGNRMLAQKAVKRTR
;
A
#
# COMPACT_ATOMS: atom_id res chain seq x y z
N MET A 1 -16.85 -48.93 16.72
CA MET A 1 -17.57 -47.91 17.51
C MET A 1 -16.98 -46.56 17.13
N ALA A 2 -17.72 -45.81 16.31
CA ALA A 2 -17.33 -44.49 15.83
C ALA A 2 -17.80 -43.43 16.83
N ALA A 3 -16.93 -42.46 17.13
CA ALA A 3 -17.26 -41.29 17.94
C ALA A 3 -17.90 -40.19 17.05
N PRO A 4 -18.80 -39.36 17.58
CA PRO A 4 -19.65 -38.47 16.79
C PRO A 4 -18.93 -37.16 16.43
N GLY A 5 -19.25 -36.63 15.25
CA GLY A 5 -18.76 -35.36 14.74
C GLY A 5 -19.36 -34.15 15.47
N TYR A 6 -18.50 -33.19 15.78
CA TYR A 6 -18.90 -31.85 16.19
C TYR A 6 -19.06 -30.98 14.95
N LEU A 7 -20.29 -30.59 14.65
CA LEU A 7 -20.63 -29.60 13.63
C LEU A 7 -20.50 -28.21 14.27
N THR A 8 -19.44 -27.48 13.95
CA THR A 8 -19.25 -26.08 14.37
C THR A 8 -20.16 -25.19 13.53
N PHE A 9 -21.23 -24.67 14.15
CA PHE A 9 -22.07 -23.62 13.56
C PHE A 9 -21.29 -22.31 13.56
N PHE A 10 -20.75 -21.92 12.40
CA PHE A 10 -20.28 -20.55 12.18
C PHE A 10 -21.53 -19.66 12.03
N ILE A 11 -21.89 -18.94 13.09
CA ILE A 11 -22.84 -17.84 13.01
C ILE A 11 -22.10 -16.70 12.30
N LEU A 12 -22.33 -16.55 11.01
CA LEU A 12 -21.95 -15.37 10.25
C LEU A 12 -22.89 -14.24 10.70
N VAL A 13 -22.42 -13.39 11.61
CA VAL A 13 -23.09 -12.13 11.94
C VAL A 13 -22.98 -11.26 10.69
N LEU A 14 -24.06 -11.20 9.91
CA LEU A 14 -24.29 -10.15 8.93
C LEU A 14 -24.35 -8.82 9.70
N ILE A 15 -23.20 -8.15 9.75
CA ILE A 15 -23.14 -6.73 10.13
C ILE A 15 -23.92 -6.02 9.03
N SER A 16 -25.12 -5.57 9.36
CA SER A 16 -25.80 -4.52 8.60
C SER A 16 -24.82 -3.35 8.52
N VAL A 17 -24.22 -3.17 7.34
CA VAL A 17 -23.49 -1.95 7.01
C VAL A 17 -24.55 -0.86 7.04
N ASP A 18 -24.62 -0.12 8.14
CA ASP A 18 -25.33 1.15 8.16
C ASP A 18 -24.82 1.93 6.95
N LYS A 19 -25.74 2.29 6.03
CA LYS A 19 -25.40 3.16 4.91
C LYS A 19 -24.71 4.38 5.51
N ILE A 20 -23.42 4.54 5.21
CA ILE A 20 -22.66 5.72 5.60
C ILE A 20 -23.26 6.86 4.79
N ILE A 21 -24.24 7.57 5.36
CA ILE A 21 -24.76 8.79 4.77
C ILE A 21 -23.63 9.81 4.94
N ALA A 22 -22.94 10.10 3.84
CA ALA A 22 -21.94 11.15 3.81
C ALA A 22 -22.67 12.48 4.00
N LEU A 23 -22.55 13.08 5.19
CA LEU A 23 -23.10 14.41 5.49
C LEU A 23 -22.38 15.53 4.73
N THR A 24 -21.19 15.23 4.19
CA THR A 24 -20.33 16.18 3.48
C THR A 24 -19.72 15.55 2.22
N PRO A 25 -19.50 16.31 1.14
CA PRO A 25 -18.78 15.82 -0.02
C PRO A 25 -17.36 15.37 0.34
N SER A 26 -17.02 14.16 -0.09
CA SER A 26 -15.68 13.58 0.05
C SER A 26 -14.73 14.05 -1.06
N HIS A 27 -15.27 14.46 -2.21
CA HIS A 27 -14.50 15.05 -3.31
C HIS A 27 -15.03 16.42 -3.69
N TYR A 28 -14.12 17.35 -3.91
CA TYR A 28 -14.41 18.73 -4.32
C TYR A 28 -13.18 19.33 -5.00
N LEU A 29 -13.33 20.38 -5.81
CA LEU A 29 -12.18 21.03 -6.45
C LEU A 29 -11.52 22.00 -5.48
N THR A 30 -10.25 21.76 -5.14
CA THR A 30 -9.41 22.77 -4.47
C THR A 30 -9.07 23.91 -5.44
N LEU A 31 -8.58 25.04 -4.93
CA LEU A 31 -8.12 26.15 -5.77
C LEU A 31 -7.09 25.70 -6.83
N HIS A 32 -6.17 24.82 -6.44
CA HIS A 32 -5.19 24.23 -7.34
C HIS A 32 -5.85 23.30 -8.38
N ASP A 33 -6.88 22.55 -8.00
CA ASP A 33 -7.62 21.70 -8.94
C ASP A 33 -8.39 22.52 -9.98
N VAL A 34 -9.00 23.65 -9.58
CA VAL A 34 -9.66 24.58 -10.51
C VAL A 34 -8.65 25.16 -11.50
N GLN A 35 -7.48 25.59 -11.03
CA GLN A 35 -6.40 26.08 -11.90
C GLN A 35 -5.93 24.99 -12.86
N ARG A 36 -5.75 23.75 -12.39
CA ARG A 36 -5.38 22.63 -13.25
C ARG A 36 -6.45 22.31 -14.28
N LEU A 37 -7.74 22.38 -13.92
CA LEU A 37 -8.84 22.21 -14.86
C LEU A 37 -8.83 23.29 -15.96
N GLN A 38 -8.59 24.56 -15.58
CA GLN A 38 -8.40 25.65 -16.56
C GLN A 38 -7.21 25.36 -17.50
N ILE A 39 -6.09 24.84 -16.98
CA ILE A 39 -4.93 24.46 -17.80
C ILE A 39 -5.28 23.29 -18.74
N SER A 40 -6.00 22.27 -18.26
CA SER A 40 -6.44 21.13 -19.08
C SER A 40 -7.34 21.55 -20.24
N LEU A 41 -8.18 22.57 -20.03
CA LEU A 41 -9.06 23.16 -21.04
C LEU A 41 -8.30 24.04 -22.03
N ASN A 42 -7.28 24.77 -21.58
CA ASN A 42 -6.54 25.73 -22.41
C ASN A 42 -5.58 25.05 -23.40
N ARG A 43 -6.13 24.41 -24.44
CA ARG A 43 -5.39 23.73 -25.51
C ARG A 43 -5.43 24.53 -26.82
N PRO A 44 -4.43 24.36 -27.72
CA PRO A 44 -4.50 24.92 -29.06
C PRO A 44 -5.71 24.41 -29.83
N PHE A 45 -6.36 25.28 -30.60
CA PHE A 45 -7.54 24.90 -31.38
C PHE A 45 -7.16 24.00 -32.57
N THR A 46 -7.71 22.79 -32.59
CA THR A 46 -7.57 21.82 -33.70
C THR A 46 -8.72 21.94 -34.69
N ASP A 47 -9.93 22.09 -34.16
CA ASP A 47 -11.21 22.11 -34.85
C ASP A 47 -12.21 22.98 -34.06
N LEU A 48 -13.43 23.14 -34.59
CA LEU A 48 -14.46 23.97 -33.95
C LEU A 48 -14.94 23.39 -32.62
N GLU A 49 -15.10 22.07 -32.53
CA GLU A 49 -15.56 21.38 -31.32
C GLU A 49 -14.58 21.60 -30.16
N GLY A 50 -13.29 21.38 -30.39
CA GLY A 50 -12.23 21.64 -29.41
C GLY A 50 -12.13 23.11 -29.05
N SER A 51 -12.36 24.02 -29.99
CA SER A 51 -12.42 25.46 -29.69
C SER A 51 -13.62 25.80 -28.80
N TYR A 52 -14.78 25.18 -29.03
CA TYR A 52 -15.99 25.34 -28.21
C TYR A 52 -15.74 24.86 -26.78
N TYR A 53 -15.23 23.63 -26.59
CA TYR A 53 -14.93 23.11 -25.26
C TYR A 53 -13.92 23.98 -24.50
N THR A 54 -12.90 24.50 -25.19
CA THR A 54 -11.90 25.38 -24.59
C THR A 54 -12.51 26.72 -24.17
N ILE A 55 -13.16 27.42 -25.11
CA ILE A 55 -13.65 28.79 -24.90
C ILE A 55 -14.78 28.79 -23.88
N VAL A 56 -15.80 27.95 -24.09
CA VAL A 56 -16.98 27.91 -23.22
C VAL A 56 -16.60 27.30 -21.87
N GLY A 57 -15.80 26.23 -21.83
CA GLY A 57 -15.34 25.63 -20.58
C GLY A 57 -14.53 26.60 -19.71
N LEU A 58 -13.63 27.38 -20.29
CA LEU A 58 -12.90 28.42 -19.56
C LEU A 58 -13.83 29.51 -19.04
N ASN A 59 -14.80 29.95 -19.86
CA ASN A 59 -15.78 30.96 -19.47
C ASN A 59 -16.65 30.48 -18.29
N GLN A 60 -17.05 29.20 -18.27
CA GLN A 60 -17.79 28.61 -17.14
C GLN A 60 -17.00 28.64 -15.84
N LEU A 61 -15.67 28.55 -15.91
CA LEU A 61 -14.79 28.65 -14.74
C LEU A 61 -14.41 30.10 -14.39
N GLY A 62 -15.02 31.11 -15.01
CA GLY A 62 -14.67 32.52 -14.86
C GLY A 62 -13.32 32.91 -15.49
N GLY A 63 -12.73 32.02 -16.29
CA GLY A 63 -11.51 32.25 -17.06
C GLY A 63 -11.80 32.79 -18.45
N LYS A 64 -10.74 33.19 -19.17
CA LYS A 64 -10.82 33.67 -20.56
C LYS A 64 -9.69 33.09 -21.38
N VAL A 65 -9.89 32.96 -22.68
CA VAL A 65 -8.81 32.64 -23.62
C VAL A 65 -7.85 33.83 -23.74
N ALA A 66 -6.55 33.55 -23.92
CA ALA A 66 -5.52 34.59 -23.91
C ALA A 66 -5.65 35.62 -25.05
N ASP A 67 -6.12 35.19 -26.23
CA ASP A 67 -6.39 36.06 -27.38
C ASP A 67 -7.79 35.78 -27.94
N GLU A 68 -8.79 36.49 -27.41
CA GLU A 68 -10.19 36.38 -27.85
C GLU A 68 -10.38 36.75 -29.33
N LYS A 69 -9.56 37.65 -29.89
CA LYS A 69 -9.64 38.03 -31.30
C LYS A 69 -9.14 36.92 -32.20
N ALA A 70 -8.00 36.30 -31.86
CA ALA A 70 -7.49 35.14 -32.58
C ALA A 70 -8.48 33.97 -32.49
N ALA A 71 -9.10 33.74 -31.33
CA ALA A 71 -10.14 32.73 -31.17
C ALA A 71 -11.36 32.99 -32.07
N CYS A 72 -11.86 34.23 -32.09
CA CYS A 72 -12.96 34.60 -32.97
C CYS A 72 -12.61 34.43 -34.46
N ASN A 73 -11.40 34.82 -34.87
CA ASN A 73 -10.93 34.64 -36.24
C ASN A 73 -10.80 33.15 -36.60
N PHE A 74 -10.34 32.31 -35.66
CA PHE A 74 -10.29 30.87 -35.86
C PHE A 74 -11.69 30.29 -36.11
N ILE A 75 -12.67 30.62 -35.26
CA ILE A 75 -14.06 30.18 -35.43
C ILE A 75 -14.58 30.56 -36.82
N LYS A 76 -14.42 31.83 -37.21
CA LYS A 76 -14.84 32.32 -38.54
C LYS A 76 -14.16 31.58 -39.69
N SER A 77 -12.88 31.23 -39.54
CA SER A 77 -12.12 30.55 -40.60
C SER A 77 -12.46 29.07 -40.78
N LYS A 78 -13.05 28.44 -39.76
CA LYS A 78 -13.39 27.01 -39.75
C LYS A 78 -14.89 26.74 -39.86
N LEU A 79 -15.72 27.78 -39.81
CA LEU A 79 -17.17 27.69 -39.93
C LEU A 79 -17.56 27.08 -41.30
N ASP A 80 -18.30 25.98 -41.25
CA ASP A 80 -19.01 25.41 -42.38
C ASP A 80 -20.50 25.77 -42.27
N PRO A 81 -21.01 26.66 -43.14
CA PRO A 81 -22.40 27.12 -43.07
C PRO A 81 -23.45 26.05 -43.41
N ASN A 82 -23.03 24.88 -43.89
CA ASN A 82 -23.92 23.75 -44.23
C ASN A 82 -23.93 22.64 -43.18
N SER A 83 -23.13 22.76 -42.11
CA SER A 83 -23.04 21.76 -41.04
C SER A 83 -23.68 22.29 -39.75
N ILE A 84 -24.72 21.60 -39.27
CA ILE A 84 -25.43 21.96 -38.03
C ILE A 84 -24.48 21.95 -36.83
N ASP A 85 -23.58 20.96 -36.75
CA ASP A 85 -22.59 20.85 -35.69
C ASP A 85 -21.59 22.01 -35.73
N SER A 86 -21.10 22.35 -36.93
CA SER A 86 -20.20 23.49 -37.13
C SER A 86 -20.85 24.80 -36.66
N LEU A 87 -22.13 24.99 -37.01
CA LEU A 87 -22.92 26.16 -36.62
C LEU A 87 -23.14 26.23 -35.11
N PHE A 88 -23.45 25.10 -34.47
CA PHE A 88 -23.62 25.03 -33.01
C PHE A 88 -22.34 25.42 -32.26
N TYR A 89 -21.21 24.78 -32.59
CA TYR A 89 -19.94 25.08 -31.93
C TYR A 89 -19.49 26.52 -32.16
N ALA A 90 -19.69 27.05 -33.38
CA ALA A 90 -19.38 28.43 -33.69
C ALA A 90 -20.30 29.43 -32.95
N ALA A 91 -21.59 29.17 -32.87
CA ALA A 91 -22.56 30.02 -32.18
C ALA A 91 -22.26 30.09 -30.69
N GLN A 92 -22.14 28.94 -30.03
CA GLN A 92 -21.91 28.88 -28.60
C GLN A 92 -20.50 29.39 -28.22
N GLY A 93 -19.49 29.06 -29.03
CA GLY A 93 -18.13 29.55 -28.84
C GLY A 93 -18.02 31.07 -29.02
N SER A 94 -18.66 31.64 -30.05
CA SER A 94 -18.63 33.08 -30.29
C SER A 94 -19.40 33.89 -29.25
N GLN A 95 -20.51 33.35 -28.73
CA GLN A 95 -21.29 33.98 -27.65
C GLN A 95 -20.49 34.15 -26.35
N ALA A 96 -19.54 33.25 -26.08
CA ALA A 96 -18.64 33.33 -24.93
C ALA A 96 -17.45 34.29 -25.12
N LEU A 97 -17.26 34.87 -26.31
CA LEU A 97 -16.19 35.82 -26.61
C LEU A 97 -16.71 37.26 -26.70
N ALA A 98 -15.97 38.23 -26.16
CA ALA A 98 -16.39 39.63 -26.24
C ALA A 98 -16.25 40.17 -27.68
N GLY A 99 -17.36 40.58 -28.28
CA GLY A 99 -17.38 41.23 -29.60
C GLY A 99 -17.14 40.28 -30.79
N CYS A 100 -17.35 38.98 -30.63
CA CYS A 100 -17.27 38.02 -31.73
C CYS A 100 -18.63 37.83 -32.42
N GLU A 101 -18.93 38.66 -33.41
CA GLU A 101 -20.15 38.50 -34.22
C GLU A 101 -19.87 37.69 -35.49
N ILE A 102 -20.75 36.73 -35.79
CA ILE A 102 -20.72 35.89 -36.99
C ILE A 102 -21.96 36.21 -37.82
N ALA A 103 -21.76 36.63 -39.08
CA ALA A 103 -22.86 36.88 -39.99
C ALA A 103 -23.37 35.55 -40.57
N ILE A 104 -24.68 35.32 -40.46
CA ILE A 104 -25.36 34.10 -40.92
C ILE A 104 -26.26 34.45 -42.10
N SER A 105 -26.22 33.66 -43.17
CA SER A 105 -27.07 33.85 -44.35
C SER A 105 -28.49 33.32 -44.10
N ASN A 106 -29.44 33.72 -44.94
CA ASN A 106 -30.82 33.22 -44.83
C ASN A 106 -30.91 31.72 -45.10
N GLU A 107 -30.10 31.20 -46.02
CA GLU A 107 -30.05 29.77 -46.36
C GLU A 107 -29.58 28.94 -45.15
N THR A 108 -28.54 29.40 -44.44
CA THR A 108 -28.07 28.75 -43.21
C THR A 108 -29.13 28.79 -42.11
N ARG A 109 -29.88 29.90 -42.00
CA ARG A 109 -30.99 30.00 -41.05
C ARG A 109 -32.11 29.02 -41.38
N GLU A 110 -32.46 28.87 -42.66
CA GLU A 110 -33.48 27.91 -43.11
C GLU A 110 -33.05 26.47 -42.82
N LEU A 111 -31.78 26.14 -43.06
CA LEU A 111 -31.20 24.83 -42.72
C LEU A 111 -31.32 24.50 -41.23
N LEU A 112 -31.06 25.47 -40.34
CA LEU A 112 -31.22 25.28 -38.89
C LEU A 112 -32.69 25.09 -38.49
N LEU A 113 -33.62 25.79 -39.13
CA LEU A 113 -35.05 25.63 -38.85
C LEU A 113 -35.59 24.28 -39.36
N GLU A 114 -35.14 23.82 -40.53
CA GLU A 114 -35.51 22.52 -41.09
C GLU A 114 -35.01 21.34 -40.23
N ALA A 115 -33.85 21.51 -39.58
CA ALA A 115 -33.31 20.54 -38.63
C ALA A 115 -34.12 20.40 -37.33
N ILE A 116 -35.07 21.31 -37.06
CA ILE A 116 -36.02 21.19 -35.95
C ILE A 116 -37.25 20.44 -36.46
N SER A 117 -37.08 19.13 -36.63
CA SER A 117 -38.10 18.22 -37.14
C SER A 117 -38.17 16.94 -36.31
N GLU A 118 -39.33 16.28 -36.32
CA GLU A 118 -39.52 14.96 -35.68
C GLU A 118 -38.68 13.84 -36.32
N ASP A 119 -38.22 14.06 -37.55
CA ASP A 119 -37.37 13.13 -38.31
C ASP A 119 -35.87 13.28 -37.96
N SER A 120 -35.49 14.37 -37.28
CA SER A 120 -34.12 14.64 -36.87
C SER A 120 -33.76 13.95 -35.55
N SER A 121 -32.47 13.66 -35.33
CA SER A 121 -32.02 13.13 -34.04
C SER A 121 -32.06 14.20 -32.94
N ILE A 122 -32.09 13.78 -31.67
CA ILE A 122 -32.09 14.73 -30.54
C ILE A 122 -30.83 15.61 -30.56
N THR A 123 -29.68 15.05 -30.91
CA THR A 123 -28.43 15.81 -31.08
C THR A 123 -28.57 16.90 -32.15
N GLN A 124 -29.18 16.58 -33.30
CA GLN A 124 -29.38 17.57 -34.38
C GLN A 124 -30.32 18.70 -33.94
N ILE A 125 -31.42 18.36 -33.26
CA ILE A 125 -32.36 19.35 -32.71
C ILE A 125 -31.64 20.23 -31.68
N TYR A 126 -30.89 19.62 -30.76
CA TYR A 126 -30.11 20.32 -29.75
C TYR A 126 -29.10 21.30 -30.38
N HIS A 127 -28.32 20.84 -31.35
CA HIS A 127 -27.35 21.67 -32.04
C HIS A 127 -28.03 22.79 -32.85
N ALA A 128 -29.13 22.51 -33.53
CA ALA A 128 -29.87 23.51 -34.29
C ALA A 128 -30.47 24.61 -33.41
N VAL A 129 -31.16 24.22 -32.32
CA VAL A 129 -31.73 25.14 -31.34
C VAL A 129 -30.63 25.95 -30.64
N GLY A 130 -29.55 25.30 -30.22
CA GLY A 130 -28.40 25.95 -29.62
C GLY A 130 -27.72 26.95 -30.56
N ALA A 131 -27.62 26.63 -31.85
CA ALA A 131 -27.08 27.54 -32.86
C ALA A 131 -27.98 28.78 -33.05
N LEU A 132 -29.29 28.58 -33.23
CA LEU A 132 -30.26 29.67 -33.35
C LEU A 132 -30.23 30.60 -32.14
N ASN A 133 -30.21 30.03 -30.92
CA ASN A 133 -30.09 30.80 -29.69
C ASN A 133 -28.75 31.56 -29.59
N GLY A 134 -27.63 30.89 -29.90
CA GLY A 134 -26.30 31.50 -29.82
C GLY A 134 -26.09 32.65 -30.81
N PHE A 135 -26.68 32.56 -32.01
CA PHE A 135 -26.68 33.64 -33.01
C PHE A 135 -27.75 34.71 -32.77
N GLY A 136 -28.64 34.55 -31.77
CA GLY A 136 -29.73 35.48 -31.51
C GLY A 136 -30.80 35.49 -32.60
N LEU A 137 -30.99 34.37 -33.31
CA LEU A 137 -31.98 34.22 -34.37
C LEU A 137 -33.36 33.83 -33.78
N PRO A 138 -34.48 34.23 -34.43
CA PRO A 138 -35.81 33.85 -33.96
C PRO A 138 -36.01 32.33 -33.94
N LEU A 139 -36.48 31.81 -32.80
CA LEU A 139 -36.74 30.40 -32.54
C LEU A 139 -38.22 30.18 -32.19
N ALA A 140 -38.90 29.30 -32.92
CA ALA A 140 -40.26 28.88 -32.61
C ALA A 140 -40.25 27.83 -31.48
N SER A 141 -40.26 28.29 -30.22
CA SER A 141 -40.06 27.40 -29.06
C SER A 141 -41.09 26.28 -28.93
N GLN A 142 -42.35 26.51 -29.32
CA GLN A 142 -43.40 25.49 -29.25
C GLN A 142 -43.21 24.38 -30.29
N GLU A 143 -42.76 24.73 -31.50
CA GLU A 143 -42.45 23.76 -32.56
C GLU A 143 -41.24 22.92 -32.16
N ALA A 144 -40.18 23.57 -31.66
CA ALA A 144 -39.00 22.88 -31.15
C ALA A 144 -39.31 21.93 -29.99
N LEU A 145 -40.16 22.34 -29.05
CA LEU A 145 -40.61 21.47 -27.95
C LEU A 145 -41.41 20.27 -28.47
N THR A 146 -42.27 20.47 -29.46
CA THR A 146 -43.08 19.39 -30.06
C THR A 146 -42.19 18.36 -30.78
N ALA A 147 -41.24 18.84 -31.59
CA ALA A 147 -40.26 17.97 -32.24
C ALA A 147 -39.42 17.20 -31.22
N LEU A 148 -38.94 17.88 -30.17
CA LEU A 148 -38.11 17.30 -29.13
C LEU A 148 -38.85 16.21 -28.34
N THR A 149 -40.08 16.48 -27.90
CA THR A 149 -40.91 15.51 -27.14
C THR A 149 -41.34 14.32 -28.00
N SER A 150 -41.71 14.53 -29.28
CA SER A 150 -41.99 13.44 -30.22
C SER A 150 -40.77 12.52 -30.37
N ARG A 151 -39.57 13.11 -30.48
CA ARG A 151 -38.34 12.35 -30.65
C ARG A 151 -37.89 11.64 -29.39
N LEU A 152 -38.01 12.27 -28.22
CA LEU A 152 -37.66 11.67 -26.92
C LEU A 152 -38.42 10.38 -26.66
N SER A 153 -39.71 10.32 -27.03
CA SER A 153 -40.52 9.10 -26.92
C SER A 153 -40.05 7.93 -27.80
N LYS A 154 -39.16 8.19 -28.78
CA LYS A 154 -38.62 7.19 -29.72
C LYS A 154 -37.14 6.86 -29.46
N GLU A 155 -36.43 7.68 -28.69
CA GLU A 155 -34.98 7.61 -28.49
C GLU A 155 -34.64 7.67 -27.00
N GLU A 156 -34.83 6.55 -26.29
CA GLU A 156 -34.58 6.42 -24.86
C GLU A 156 -33.08 6.21 -24.55
N ASN A 157 -32.26 7.21 -24.83
CA ASN A 157 -30.84 7.26 -24.49
C ASN A 157 -30.58 8.33 -23.41
N ILE A 158 -29.71 8.04 -22.43
CA ILE A 158 -29.35 8.97 -21.34
C ILE A 158 -28.79 10.28 -21.92
N LEU A 159 -27.82 10.18 -22.83
CA LEU A 159 -27.20 11.38 -23.42
C LEU A 159 -28.21 12.21 -24.22
N ALA A 160 -29.11 11.55 -24.94
CA ALA A 160 -30.14 12.23 -25.71
C ALA A 160 -31.13 12.96 -24.78
N THR A 161 -31.52 12.33 -23.67
CA THR A 161 -32.38 12.96 -22.65
C THR A 161 -31.67 14.16 -22.00
N ILE A 162 -30.38 14.05 -21.68
CA ILE A 162 -29.57 15.17 -21.17
C ILE A 162 -29.52 16.33 -22.18
N GLN A 163 -29.32 16.04 -23.46
CA GLN A 163 -29.36 17.04 -24.54
C GLN A 163 -30.75 17.65 -24.69
N ALA A 164 -31.82 16.89 -24.45
CA ALA A 164 -33.18 17.43 -24.40
C ALA A 164 -33.36 18.45 -23.26
N LEU A 165 -32.83 18.15 -22.06
CA LEU A 165 -32.80 19.10 -20.94
C LEU A 165 -32.03 20.39 -21.32
N GLN A 166 -30.87 20.25 -21.97
CA GLN A 166 -30.08 21.39 -22.44
C GLN A 166 -30.83 22.20 -23.51
N THR A 167 -31.49 21.52 -24.45
CA THR A 167 -32.31 22.14 -25.50
C THR A 167 -33.45 22.96 -24.89
N ALA A 168 -34.18 22.39 -23.93
CA ALA A 168 -35.28 23.05 -23.24
C ALA A 168 -34.82 24.33 -22.51
N SER A 169 -33.57 24.37 -22.02
CA SER A 169 -33.01 25.58 -21.40
C SER A 169 -32.80 26.76 -22.36
N TYR A 170 -32.86 26.54 -23.68
CA TYR A 170 -32.83 27.60 -24.70
C TYR A 170 -34.22 28.06 -25.14
N LEU A 171 -35.28 27.31 -24.82
CA LEU A 171 -36.64 27.60 -25.29
C LEU A 171 -37.29 28.70 -24.45
N SER A 172 -38.24 29.45 -25.01
CA SER A 172 -39.04 30.41 -24.24
C SER A 172 -39.84 29.70 -23.14
N GLN A 173 -39.88 30.30 -21.94
CA GLN A 173 -40.74 29.84 -20.83
C GLN A 173 -42.25 29.90 -21.16
N GLN A 174 -42.64 30.54 -22.27
CA GLN A 174 -44.02 30.49 -22.75
C GLN A 174 -44.41 29.11 -23.30
N ALA A 175 -43.43 28.29 -23.69
CA ALA A 175 -43.65 26.89 -24.03
C ALA A 175 -43.81 26.06 -22.74
N ASP A 176 -44.65 25.03 -22.77
CA ASP A 176 -44.92 24.18 -21.61
C ASP A 176 -43.80 23.15 -21.39
N LEU A 177 -42.72 23.55 -20.71
CA LEU A 177 -41.53 22.71 -20.51
C LEU A 177 -41.68 21.63 -19.43
N ARG A 178 -42.87 21.49 -18.80
CA ARG A 178 -43.08 20.58 -17.65
C ARG A 178 -42.72 19.13 -17.95
N SER A 179 -43.10 18.62 -19.13
CA SER A 179 -42.78 17.25 -19.52
C SER A 179 -41.28 16.98 -19.58
N ILE A 180 -40.48 17.97 -19.99
CA ILE A 180 -39.00 17.83 -20.02
C ILE A 180 -38.40 17.97 -18.62
N VAL A 181 -39.03 18.74 -17.73
CA VAL A 181 -38.60 18.86 -16.33
C VAL A 181 -38.83 17.54 -15.58
N GLU A 182 -39.92 16.83 -15.86
CA GLU A 182 -40.23 15.53 -15.26
C GLU A 182 -39.16 14.47 -15.57
N GLU A 183 -38.52 14.53 -16.75
CA GLU A 183 -37.40 13.65 -17.14
C GLU A 183 -36.17 13.76 -16.22
N ILE A 184 -36.04 14.85 -15.44
CA ILE A 184 -34.98 14.96 -14.42
C ILE A 184 -35.16 13.85 -13.38
N GLU A 185 -36.38 13.61 -12.90
CA GLU A 185 -36.65 12.56 -11.90
C GLU A 185 -36.37 11.16 -12.48
N ASP A 186 -36.74 10.94 -13.73
CA ASP A 186 -36.48 9.68 -14.43
C ASP A 186 -34.97 9.43 -14.63
N LEU A 187 -34.20 10.47 -14.99
CA LEU A 187 -32.74 10.38 -15.08
C LEU A 187 -32.09 10.14 -13.71
N VAL A 188 -32.58 10.77 -12.65
CA VAL A 188 -32.08 10.51 -11.28
C VAL A 188 -32.30 9.04 -10.88
N ALA A 189 -33.44 8.45 -11.27
CA ALA A 189 -33.74 7.04 -10.98
C ALA A 189 -32.84 6.05 -11.74
N ARG A 190 -32.17 6.49 -12.81
CA ARG A 190 -31.25 5.69 -13.64
C ARG A 190 -29.78 5.79 -13.23
N LEU A 191 -29.44 6.61 -12.22
CA LEU A 191 -28.07 6.71 -11.70
C LEU A 191 -27.71 5.47 -10.89
N ASP A 192 -26.47 4.99 -11.06
CA ASP A 192 -25.93 3.89 -10.27
C ASP A 192 -25.38 4.38 -8.93
N ASP A 193 -25.86 3.80 -7.84
CA ASP A 193 -25.33 3.98 -6.49
C ASP A 193 -24.08 3.10 -6.29
N LEU A 194 -22.90 3.73 -6.26
CA LEU A 194 -21.64 3.08 -5.97
C LEU A 194 -21.28 3.24 -4.49
N GLY A 195 -21.79 2.31 -3.68
CA GLY A 195 -21.40 2.15 -2.28
C GLY A 195 -21.87 3.27 -1.34
N GLY A 196 -22.92 4.00 -1.71
CA GLY A 196 -23.47 5.12 -0.96
C GLY A 196 -22.66 6.42 -1.05
N VAL A 197 -21.59 6.43 -1.87
CA VAL A 197 -20.64 7.56 -1.96
C VAL A 197 -20.76 8.30 -3.28
N TYR A 198 -21.06 7.59 -4.38
CA TYR A 198 -21.13 8.16 -5.73
C TYR A 198 -22.46 7.80 -6.39
N LEU A 199 -23.01 8.77 -7.14
CA LEU A 199 -24.07 8.54 -8.12
C LEU A 199 -23.55 8.97 -9.48
N GLN A 200 -23.59 8.06 -10.44
CA GLN A 200 -23.14 8.32 -11.81
C GLN A 200 -23.88 7.44 -12.80
N PHE A 201 -23.86 7.80 -14.07
CA PHE A 201 -24.36 6.95 -15.15
C PHE A 201 -23.31 5.92 -15.59
N GLU A 202 -23.75 4.80 -16.17
CA GLU A 202 -22.88 3.79 -16.77
C GLU A 202 -22.00 4.38 -17.91
N GLU A 203 -22.51 5.38 -18.63
CA GLU A 203 -21.81 6.12 -19.69
C GLU A 203 -20.61 6.92 -19.17
N GLY A 204 -20.50 7.12 -17.84
CA GLY A 204 -19.33 7.67 -17.18
C GLY A 204 -19.44 9.13 -16.76
N LEU A 205 -18.26 9.72 -16.47
CA LEU A 205 -18.14 11.04 -15.86
C LEU A 205 -18.74 12.16 -16.72
N GLU A 206 -18.52 12.11 -18.03
CA GLU A 206 -18.96 13.16 -18.95
C GLU A 206 -20.49 13.28 -18.96
N ALA A 207 -21.21 12.16 -19.13
CA ALA A 207 -22.67 12.15 -19.08
C ALA A 207 -23.19 12.63 -17.72
N THR A 208 -22.57 12.16 -16.63
CA THR A 208 -22.94 12.55 -15.26
C THR A 208 -22.77 14.05 -15.02
N ALA A 209 -21.65 14.64 -15.45
CA ALA A 209 -21.38 16.06 -15.30
C ALA A 209 -22.28 16.92 -16.21
N LEU A 210 -22.51 16.50 -17.46
CA LEU A 210 -23.45 17.18 -18.36
C LEU A 210 -24.89 17.14 -17.84
N PHE A 211 -25.31 16.04 -17.24
CA PHE A 211 -26.61 15.93 -16.58
C PHE A 211 -26.77 16.94 -15.45
N VAL A 212 -25.79 17.03 -14.55
CA VAL A 212 -25.80 18.03 -13.47
C VAL A 212 -25.89 19.44 -14.06
N ALA A 213 -25.05 19.76 -15.05
CA ALA A 213 -25.06 21.07 -15.68
C ALA A 213 -26.42 21.39 -16.34
N ALA A 214 -26.98 20.45 -17.09
CA ALA A 214 -28.25 20.57 -17.81
C ALA A 214 -29.43 20.73 -16.85
N THR A 215 -29.48 19.92 -15.80
CA THR A 215 -30.54 19.90 -14.79
C THR A 215 -30.65 21.25 -14.11
N TYR A 216 -29.54 21.78 -13.58
CA TYR A 216 -29.55 23.06 -12.88
C TYR A 216 -29.80 24.22 -13.84
N ARG A 217 -29.29 24.17 -15.08
CA ARG A 217 -29.56 25.19 -16.09
C ARG A 217 -31.04 25.25 -16.47
N LEU A 218 -31.68 24.10 -16.72
CA LEU A 218 -33.10 24.02 -17.02
C LEU A 218 -33.94 24.47 -15.82
N SER A 219 -33.60 23.98 -14.63
CA SER A 219 -34.30 24.33 -13.38
C SER A 219 -34.26 25.83 -13.10
N ASP A 220 -33.10 26.47 -13.26
CA ASP A 220 -32.95 27.92 -13.12
C ASP A 220 -33.78 28.68 -14.14
N HIS A 221 -33.82 28.16 -15.37
CA HIS A 221 -34.59 28.71 -16.48
C HIS A 221 -36.09 28.60 -16.26
N VAL A 222 -36.63 27.47 -15.79
CA VAL A 222 -38.08 27.32 -15.56
C VAL A 222 -38.52 27.83 -14.19
N GLY A 223 -37.59 28.01 -13.25
CA GLY A 223 -37.88 28.43 -11.88
C GLY A 223 -38.45 27.32 -10.99
N THR A 224 -38.18 26.06 -11.31
CA THR A 224 -38.62 24.87 -10.56
C THR A 224 -37.41 24.16 -9.96
N GLU A 225 -37.51 23.77 -8.69
CA GLU A 225 -36.45 23.03 -8.00
C GLU A 225 -36.25 21.65 -8.64
N PRO A 226 -35.00 21.23 -8.91
CA PRO A 226 -34.75 19.93 -9.50
C PRO A 226 -35.12 18.81 -8.54
N ALA A 227 -35.67 17.71 -9.07
CA ALA A 227 -36.04 16.51 -8.30
C ALA A 227 -34.80 15.69 -7.86
N ILE A 228 -33.86 16.32 -7.16
CA ILE A 228 -32.63 15.72 -6.62
C ILE A 228 -32.61 15.94 -5.11
N LYS A 229 -32.56 14.85 -4.34
CA LYS A 229 -32.44 14.93 -2.87
C LYS A 229 -31.02 15.35 -2.45
N GLU A 230 -30.89 15.87 -1.23
CA GLU A 230 -29.60 16.32 -0.68
C GLU A 230 -28.52 15.22 -0.70
N ASP A 231 -28.84 14.00 -0.28
CA ASP A 231 -27.92 12.87 -0.30
C ASP A 231 -27.49 12.49 -1.72
N GLN A 232 -28.43 12.51 -2.67
CA GLN A 232 -28.16 12.27 -4.08
C GLN A 232 -27.25 13.35 -4.67
N LEU A 233 -27.46 14.62 -4.30
CA LEU A 233 -26.62 15.72 -4.74
C LEU A 233 -25.19 15.59 -4.21
N ILE A 234 -25.01 15.21 -2.95
CA ILE A 234 -23.68 14.96 -2.37
C ILE A 234 -22.96 13.84 -3.13
N GLN A 235 -23.69 12.77 -3.47
CA GLN A 235 -23.15 11.65 -4.24
C GLN A 235 -22.79 12.04 -5.69
N LEU A 236 -23.58 12.89 -6.33
CA LEU A 236 -23.28 13.47 -7.65
C LEU A 236 -22.04 14.37 -7.60
N VAL A 237 -21.93 15.24 -6.59
CA VAL A 237 -20.76 16.11 -6.35
C VAL A 237 -19.50 15.24 -6.21
N ASN A 238 -19.57 14.16 -5.43
CA ASN A 238 -18.46 13.23 -5.26
C ASN A 238 -18.06 12.57 -6.58
N ALA A 239 -19.03 12.13 -7.39
CA ALA A 239 -18.77 11.51 -8.68
C ALA A 239 -18.11 12.49 -9.65
N VAL A 240 -18.71 13.67 -9.83
CA VAL A 240 -18.24 14.71 -10.77
C VAL A 240 -16.83 15.19 -10.43
N PHE A 241 -16.51 15.35 -9.14
CA PHE A 241 -15.21 15.86 -8.71
C PHE A 241 -14.22 14.78 -8.27
N SER A 242 -14.53 13.50 -8.46
CA SER A 242 -13.61 12.38 -8.16
C SER A 242 -12.34 12.44 -9.01
N LYS A 243 -12.48 12.79 -10.30
CA LYS A 243 -11.35 12.94 -11.23
C LYS A 243 -10.79 14.36 -11.17
N LYS A 244 -9.47 14.43 -11.10
CA LYS A 244 -8.71 15.66 -10.88
C LYS A 244 -7.89 16.10 -12.10
N ASN A 245 -7.53 15.16 -12.97
CA ASN A 245 -6.71 15.36 -14.17
C ASN A 245 -7.51 14.95 -15.41
N PHE A 246 -7.48 15.75 -16.46
CA PHE A 246 -8.28 15.51 -17.66
C PHE A 246 -7.39 15.50 -18.92
N GLU A 247 -7.35 14.33 -19.56
CA GLU A 247 -6.68 14.13 -20.85
C GLU A 247 -7.63 14.35 -22.03
N ILE A 248 -8.93 14.09 -21.84
CA ILE A 248 -9.99 14.29 -22.83
C ILE A 248 -10.63 15.67 -22.60
N LEU A 249 -10.79 16.44 -23.68
CA LEU A 249 -11.24 17.83 -23.59
C LEU A 249 -12.75 17.95 -23.28
N SER A 250 -13.58 17.08 -23.85
CA SER A 250 -15.03 17.01 -23.57
C SER A 250 -15.32 16.69 -22.10
N GLU A 251 -14.53 15.80 -21.50
CA GLU A 251 -14.62 15.46 -20.08
C GLU A 251 -14.23 16.64 -19.19
N ALA A 252 -13.15 17.36 -19.51
CA ALA A 252 -12.78 18.58 -18.79
C ALA A 252 -13.88 19.65 -18.90
N PHE A 253 -14.47 19.80 -20.09
CA PHE A 253 -15.55 20.74 -20.36
C PHE A 253 -16.82 20.42 -19.57
N SER A 254 -17.24 19.16 -19.55
CA SER A 254 -18.44 18.73 -18.82
C SER A 254 -18.30 18.97 -17.30
N VAL A 255 -17.14 18.67 -16.71
CA VAL A 255 -16.85 18.96 -15.30
C VAL A 255 -16.83 20.47 -15.03
N ALA A 256 -16.29 21.28 -15.95
CA ALA A 256 -16.35 22.74 -15.85
C ALA A 256 -17.79 23.28 -15.84
N CYS A 257 -18.64 22.78 -16.73
CA CYS A 257 -20.07 23.13 -16.76
C CYS A 257 -20.78 22.74 -15.47
N ALA A 258 -20.54 21.52 -14.97
CA ALA A 258 -21.12 21.06 -13.71
C ALA A 258 -20.64 21.89 -12.50
N ALA A 259 -19.34 22.22 -12.46
CA ALA A 259 -18.75 23.08 -11.43
C ALA A 259 -19.39 24.46 -11.41
N ALA A 260 -19.59 25.08 -12.58
CA ALA A 260 -20.24 26.38 -12.70
C ALA A 260 -21.70 26.34 -12.20
N SER A 261 -22.48 25.36 -12.67
CA SER A 261 -23.89 25.20 -12.25
C SER A 261 -24.03 24.94 -10.75
N LEU A 262 -23.16 24.13 -10.15
CA LEU A 262 -23.19 23.86 -8.71
C LEU A 262 -22.59 24.98 -7.85
N SER A 263 -21.73 25.82 -8.43
CA SER A 263 -21.14 26.98 -7.77
C SER A 263 -22.16 28.13 -7.61
N GLN A 264 -23.07 28.26 -8.58
CA GLN A 264 -24.10 29.28 -8.60
C GLN A 264 -25.37 28.79 -9.32
N ASN A 265 -26.44 28.57 -8.57
CA ASN A 265 -27.80 28.30 -9.07
C ASN A 265 -28.85 28.72 -8.04
N ARG A 266 -30.14 28.70 -8.37
CA ARG A 266 -31.22 29.21 -7.51
C ARG A 266 -31.68 28.25 -6.41
N PHE A 267 -31.21 27.00 -6.37
CA PHE A 267 -31.80 25.95 -5.55
C PHE A 267 -30.82 25.31 -4.56
N HIS A 268 -29.75 24.69 -5.06
CA HIS A 268 -28.83 23.89 -4.26
C HIS A 268 -27.38 24.33 -4.45
N LEU A 269 -26.75 24.84 -3.40
CA LEU A 269 -25.35 25.23 -3.36
C LEU A 269 -24.58 24.28 -2.43
N PRO A 270 -23.89 23.26 -2.95
CA PRO A 270 -23.08 22.37 -2.12
C PRO A 270 -21.95 23.15 -1.45
N VAL A 271 -21.90 23.06 -0.12
CA VAL A 271 -20.88 23.73 0.70
C VAL A 271 -19.75 22.75 1.02
N ILE A 272 -18.53 23.23 0.88
CA ILE A 272 -17.32 22.50 1.23
C ILE A 272 -16.70 23.19 2.44
N ALA A 273 -16.51 22.46 3.53
CA ALA A 273 -15.83 22.97 4.72
C ALA A 273 -14.66 22.07 5.09
N VAL A 274 -13.47 22.64 5.11
CA VAL A 274 -12.23 21.92 5.37
C VAL A 274 -11.31 22.73 6.25
N THR A 275 -10.52 22.07 7.09
CA THR A 275 -9.57 22.80 7.94
C THR A 275 -8.44 23.38 7.12
N GLU A 276 -8.11 24.64 7.36
CA GLU A 276 -6.91 25.25 6.79
C GLU A 276 -5.73 24.99 7.75
N GLY A 277 -4.79 24.14 7.31
CA GLY A 277 -3.68 23.67 8.14
C GLY A 277 -4.00 22.36 8.88
N PRO A 278 -3.25 22.04 9.94
CA PRO A 278 -3.44 20.82 10.70
C PRO A 278 -4.83 20.78 11.34
N THR A 279 -5.51 19.63 11.28
CA THR A 279 -6.74 19.36 12.05
C THR A 279 -6.39 19.09 13.54
N ALA A 280 -5.62 20.01 14.13
CA ALA A 280 -5.12 19.93 15.48
C ALA A 280 -5.00 21.32 16.10
N VAL A 281 -5.17 21.41 17.41
CA VAL A 281 -4.97 22.62 18.20
C VAL A 281 -4.08 22.34 19.39
N SER A 282 -3.39 23.37 19.88
CA SER A 282 -2.53 23.29 21.08
C SER A 282 -2.36 24.67 21.72
N HIS A 283 -1.62 24.75 22.83
CA HIS A 283 -1.32 26.03 23.45
C HIS A 283 -0.50 26.97 22.53
N HIS A 284 0.35 26.42 21.66
CA HIS A 284 1.11 27.18 20.66
C HIS A 284 0.25 27.54 19.43
N GLN A 285 -0.74 26.71 19.09
CA GLN A 285 -1.68 26.92 17.98
C GLN A 285 -3.12 26.77 18.46
N PRO A 286 -3.68 27.78 19.16
CA PRO A 286 -4.96 27.62 19.86
C PRO A 286 -6.19 27.76 18.95
N ILE A 287 -6.01 28.26 17.73
CA ILE A 287 -7.07 28.58 16.78
C ILE A 287 -7.23 27.43 15.79
N LEU A 288 -8.44 26.88 15.73
CA LEU A 288 -8.89 26.02 14.65
C LEU A 288 -9.41 26.89 13.51
N THR A 289 -8.81 26.75 12.33
CA THR A 289 -9.20 27.51 11.14
C THR A 289 -9.96 26.62 10.16
N LEU A 290 -11.15 27.06 9.77
CA LEU A 290 -12.03 26.39 8.83
C LEU A 290 -12.19 27.25 7.58
N LYS A 291 -11.88 26.67 6.42
CA LYS A 291 -12.15 27.26 5.11
C LYS A 291 -13.48 26.73 4.59
N VAL A 292 -14.42 27.64 4.36
CA VAL A 292 -15.76 27.32 3.83
C VAL A 292 -15.91 27.91 2.45
N THR A 293 -16.10 27.05 1.45
CA THR A 293 -16.16 27.44 0.04
C THR A 293 -17.32 26.76 -0.68
N ASN A 294 -17.65 27.25 -1.88
CA ASN A 294 -18.42 26.46 -2.84
C ASN A 294 -17.54 25.40 -3.52
N VAL A 295 -18.14 24.63 -4.46
CA VAL A 295 -17.47 23.56 -5.22
C VAL A 295 -16.31 24.04 -6.10
N MET A 296 -16.21 25.34 -6.39
CA MET A 296 -15.12 25.97 -7.15
C MET A 296 -14.07 26.64 -6.25
N SER A 297 -14.03 26.30 -4.95
CA SER A 297 -13.09 26.89 -3.99
C SER A 297 -13.23 28.41 -3.78
N GLN A 298 -14.37 29.00 -4.10
CA GLN A 298 -14.63 30.42 -3.82
C GLN A 298 -15.11 30.58 -2.36
N PRO A 299 -14.51 31.47 -1.54
CA PRO A 299 -14.88 31.66 -0.14
C PRO A 299 -16.33 32.12 0.05
N LEU A 300 -17.05 31.48 0.97
CA LEU A 300 -18.42 31.83 1.35
C LEU A 300 -18.41 32.73 2.61
N THR A 301 -17.87 33.94 2.49
CA THR A 301 -17.68 34.88 3.62
C THR A 301 -18.98 35.40 4.22
N GLN A 302 -20.11 35.29 3.51
CA GLN A 302 -21.44 35.65 4.01
C GLN A 302 -22.08 34.54 4.86
N ALA A 303 -21.49 33.34 4.89
CA ALA A 303 -21.98 32.25 5.71
C ALA A 303 -21.74 32.51 7.21
N THR A 304 -22.64 32.01 8.04
CA THR A 304 -22.50 31.97 9.50
C THR A 304 -22.16 30.55 9.91
N VAL A 305 -20.94 30.33 10.41
CA VAL A 305 -20.46 29.03 10.83
C VAL A 305 -20.62 28.89 12.34
N THR A 306 -21.45 27.95 12.77
CA THR A 306 -21.74 27.66 14.18
C THR A 306 -21.28 26.27 14.55
N LEU A 307 -20.69 26.15 15.73
CA LEU A 307 -20.39 24.88 16.37
C LEU A 307 -21.60 24.43 17.18
N ASP A 308 -22.22 23.33 16.78
CA ASP A 308 -23.37 22.77 17.49
C ASP A 308 -22.91 22.17 18.82
N HIS A 309 -21.95 21.25 18.75
CA HIS A 309 -21.33 20.65 19.92
C HIS A 309 -19.97 20.03 19.60
N VAL A 310 -19.15 19.89 20.65
CA VAL A 310 -17.87 19.18 20.64
C VAL A 310 -17.94 18.08 21.69
N LYS A 311 -17.70 16.83 21.29
CA LYS A 311 -17.64 15.69 22.19
C LYS A 311 -16.24 15.12 22.27
N SER A 312 -15.79 14.78 23.48
CA SER A 312 -14.57 14.00 23.65
C SER A 312 -14.77 12.60 23.08
N VAL A 313 -13.84 12.12 22.24
CA VAL A 313 -13.92 10.77 21.68
C VAL A 313 -13.83 9.71 22.78
N ALA A 314 -13.01 9.95 23.80
CA ALA A 314 -12.73 9.01 24.88
C ALA A 314 -13.90 8.90 25.88
N THR A 315 -14.45 10.03 26.33
CA THR A 315 -15.49 10.04 27.38
C THR A 315 -16.91 10.25 26.85
N LYS A 316 -17.06 10.62 25.57
CA LYS A 316 -18.33 11.05 24.94
C LYS A 316 -19.01 12.26 25.61
N ALA A 317 -18.34 12.91 26.56
CA ALA A 317 -18.82 14.11 27.21
C ALA A 317 -18.77 15.32 26.28
N THR A 318 -19.77 16.19 26.36
CA THR A 318 -19.80 17.45 25.62
C THR A 318 -18.92 18.48 26.33
N VAL A 319 -17.96 19.06 25.61
CA VAL A 319 -16.97 20.01 26.16
C VAL A 319 -17.32 21.46 25.81
N LEU A 320 -17.84 21.69 24.61
CA LEU A 320 -18.29 23.00 24.15
C LEU A 320 -19.55 22.80 23.29
N GLN A 321 -20.48 23.75 23.33
CA GLN A 321 -21.70 23.72 22.53
C GLN A 321 -22.13 25.13 22.19
N GLN A 322 -22.87 25.29 21.08
CA GLN A 322 -23.50 26.54 20.67
C GLN A 322 -22.53 27.74 20.65
N SER A 323 -21.39 27.57 19.98
CA SER A 323 -20.42 28.67 19.77
C SER A 323 -20.34 29.04 18.29
N THR A 324 -19.79 30.21 17.98
CA THR A 324 -19.72 30.73 16.61
C THR A 324 -18.27 30.93 16.21
N PHE A 325 -17.92 30.58 14.99
CA PHE A 325 -16.61 30.89 14.43
C PHE A 325 -16.57 32.35 14.01
N SER A 326 -15.46 33.05 14.27
CA SER A 326 -15.23 34.41 13.82
C SER A 326 -14.62 34.44 12.43
N LEU A 327 -15.20 35.21 11.50
CA LEU A 327 -14.61 35.43 10.18
C LEU A 327 -13.36 36.30 10.29
N SER A 328 -12.25 35.81 9.73
CA SER A 328 -10.94 36.45 9.67
C SER A 328 -10.42 36.34 8.23
N GLY A 329 -10.55 37.42 7.46
CA GLY A 329 -10.31 37.38 6.01
C GLY A 329 -11.30 36.45 5.30
N ASP A 330 -10.79 35.38 4.68
CA ASP A 330 -11.58 34.38 3.93
C ASP A 330 -11.82 33.08 4.72
N VAL A 331 -11.46 33.04 6.01
CA VAL A 331 -11.55 31.83 6.85
C VAL A 331 -12.26 32.08 8.18
N PHE A 332 -12.79 31.00 8.74
CA PHE A 332 -13.54 30.98 9.98
C PHE A 332 -12.69 30.41 11.11
N GLU A 333 -12.46 31.19 12.15
CA GLU A 333 -11.57 30.86 13.26
C GLU A 333 -12.36 30.54 14.54
N LEU A 334 -11.93 29.52 15.27
CA LEU A 334 -12.43 29.18 16.60
C LEU A 334 -11.27 28.89 17.55
N ASN A 335 -11.15 29.67 18.63
CA ASN A 335 -10.19 29.39 19.69
C ASN A 335 -10.74 28.32 20.65
N PHE A 336 -10.54 27.05 20.30
CA PHE A 336 -10.99 25.93 21.13
C PHE A 336 -10.17 25.79 22.43
N MET A 337 -8.92 26.26 22.47
CA MET A 337 -8.10 26.18 23.69
C MET A 337 -8.61 27.09 24.83
N SER A 338 -9.49 28.05 24.52
CA SER A 338 -10.11 28.93 25.53
C SER A 338 -10.88 28.19 26.62
N VAL A 339 -11.45 27.01 26.30
CA VAL A 339 -12.17 26.16 27.28
C VAL A 339 -11.26 25.18 28.03
N LYS A 340 -9.95 25.24 27.81
CA LYS A 340 -8.93 24.38 28.44
C LYS A 340 -9.26 22.88 28.33
N PRO A 341 -9.46 22.36 27.10
CA PRO A 341 -9.72 20.94 26.89
C PRO A 341 -8.51 20.09 27.31
N ALA A 342 -8.76 18.89 27.83
CA ALA A 342 -7.68 17.91 28.04
C ALA A 342 -7.11 17.45 26.70
N SER A 343 -5.85 16.99 26.67
CA SER A 343 -5.26 16.40 25.47
C SER A 343 -6.04 15.16 25.01
N GLY A 344 -6.24 15.01 23.69
CA GLY A 344 -7.07 13.94 23.16
C GLY A 344 -7.69 14.25 21.80
N TYR A 345 -8.60 13.38 21.39
CA TYR A 345 -9.38 13.55 20.16
C TYR A 345 -10.80 13.99 20.47
N TYR A 346 -11.32 14.89 19.65
CA TYR A 346 -12.63 15.50 19.81
C TYR A 346 -13.40 15.48 18.50
N ASP A 347 -14.68 15.10 18.56
CA ASP A 347 -15.59 15.13 17.42
C ASP A 347 -16.36 16.47 17.47
N PHE A 348 -16.17 17.30 16.44
CA PHE A 348 -16.82 18.60 16.24
C PHE A 348 -17.97 18.43 15.28
N THR A 349 -19.17 18.87 15.67
CA THR A 349 -20.32 18.99 14.77
C THR A 349 -20.55 20.47 14.48
N ILE A 350 -20.40 20.85 13.22
CA ILE A 350 -20.43 22.23 12.75
C ILE A 350 -21.60 22.39 11.77
N SER A 351 -22.37 23.46 11.92
CA SER A 351 -23.46 23.85 11.04
C SER A 351 -23.11 25.16 10.32
N ILE A 352 -23.37 25.21 9.02
CA ILE A 352 -23.08 26.35 8.15
C ILE A 352 -24.42 26.92 7.67
N ASN A 353 -24.71 28.14 8.08
CA ASN A 353 -25.98 28.81 7.81
C ASN A 353 -25.76 30.10 7.01
N GLY A 354 -26.83 30.72 6.52
CA GLY A 354 -26.78 32.03 5.84
C GLY A 354 -27.65 32.05 4.60
N ASP A 355 -27.33 31.21 3.62
CA ASP A 355 -28.13 30.99 2.42
C ASP A 355 -29.01 29.75 2.58
N SER A 356 -30.30 29.85 2.27
CA SER A 356 -31.23 28.71 2.35
C SER A 356 -30.92 27.61 1.32
N ARG A 357 -30.12 27.92 0.30
CA ARG A 357 -29.71 26.98 -0.75
C ARG A 357 -28.55 26.09 -0.32
N PHE A 358 -27.89 26.35 0.81
CA PHE A 358 -26.72 25.57 1.22
C PHE A 358 -27.09 24.11 1.48
N ILE A 359 -26.41 23.21 0.76
CA ILE A 359 -26.51 21.76 0.90
C ILE A 359 -25.21 21.21 1.48
N ALA A 360 -25.29 20.10 2.22
CA ALA A 360 -24.16 19.52 2.95
C ALA A 360 -23.57 20.50 3.97
N ASN A 361 -24.46 21.26 4.61
CA ASN A 361 -24.12 22.35 5.49
C ASN A 361 -23.83 21.90 6.94
N LYS A 362 -23.87 20.58 7.20
CA LYS A 362 -23.48 19.96 8.46
C LYS A 362 -22.20 19.16 8.28
N VAL A 363 -21.21 19.45 9.11
CA VAL A 363 -19.85 18.96 8.95
C VAL A 363 -19.40 18.32 10.25
N GLU A 364 -18.88 17.09 10.16
CA GLU A 364 -18.26 16.40 11.28
C GLU A 364 -16.73 16.40 11.10
N LEU A 365 -16.02 16.98 12.07
CA LEU A 365 -14.55 17.06 12.05
C LEU A 365 -13.96 16.42 13.30
N LYS A 366 -12.96 15.55 13.12
CA LYS A 366 -12.18 15.01 14.24
C LYS A 366 -10.93 15.85 14.46
N VAL A 367 -10.89 16.58 15.56
CA VAL A 367 -9.79 17.50 15.90
C VAL A 367 -8.93 16.91 17.01
N LYS A 368 -7.61 16.99 16.84
CA LYS A 368 -6.63 16.57 17.84
C LYS A 368 -6.24 17.74 18.74
N VAL A 369 -6.41 17.62 20.05
CA VAL A 369 -5.85 18.56 21.02
C VAL A 369 -4.50 18.03 21.47
N SER A 370 -3.44 18.76 21.14
CA SER A 370 -2.07 18.42 21.52
C SER A 370 -1.64 19.17 22.76
N THR A 371 -0.77 18.55 23.56
CA THR A 371 -0.17 19.16 24.74
C THR A 371 1.34 18.91 24.80
N GLU A 372 1.99 19.59 25.74
CA GLU A 372 3.41 19.43 26.02
C GLU A 372 3.59 18.62 27.32
N VAL A 373 4.36 17.54 27.25
CA VAL A 373 4.68 16.75 28.44
C VAL A 373 5.86 17.34 29.19
N GLY A 374 5.70 17.47 30.50
CA GLY A 374 6.74 17.77 31.48
C GLY A 374 7.00 16.57 32.37
N ILE A 375 8.28 16.34 32.69
CA ILE A 375 8.69 15.28 33.63
C ILE A 375 8.98 15.93 34.98
N THR A 376 8.31 15.44 36.02
CA THR A 376 8.50 15.91 37.40
C THR A 376 8.86 14.75 38.32
N ASN A 377 9.46 15.07 39.48
CA ASN A 377 9.74 14.12 40.56
C ASN A 377 10.48 12.85 40.12
N VAL A 378 11.57 13.00 39.37
CA VAL A 378 12.41 11.89 38.91
C VAL A 378 13.40 11.48 40.00
N ASP A 379 13.20 10.29 40.54
CA ASP A 379 14.03 9.71 41.58
C ASP A 379 14.66 8.39 41.10
N LEU A 380 15.98 8.28 41.29
CA LEU A 380 16.75 7.07 41.06
C LEU A 380 17.07 6.42 42.41
N PHE A 381 16.78 5.14 42.54
CA PHE A 381 16.98 4.36 43.76
C PHE A 381 18.00 3.26 43.51
N THR A 382 18.92 3.09 44.45
CA THR A 382 19.71 1.87 44.61
C THR A 382 19.26 1.23 45.93
N VAL A 383 18.65 0.05 45.83
CA VAL A 383 18.00 -0.65 46.93
C VAL A 383 18.80 -1.91 47.24
N ASP A 384 19.21 -2.08 48.49
CA ASP A 384 19.88 -3.30 48.95
C ASP A 384 18.84 -4.41 49.16
N LYS A 385 19.11 -5.60 48.62
CA LYS A 385 18.18 -6.75 48.65
C LYS A 385 17.92 -7.27 50.06
N ASP A 386 18.88 -7.09 50.97
CA ASP A 386 18.77 -7.54 52.36
C ASP A 386 17.99 -6.55 53.26
N GLN A 387 17.52 -5.41 52.71
CA GLN A 387 16.75 -4.35 53.39
C GLN A 387 17.40 -3.82 54.70
N SER A 388 18.67 -4.14 54.95
CA SER A 388 19.42 -3.76 56.15
C SER A 388 19.85 -2.29 56.12
N ILE A 389 19.86 -1.68 54.93
CA ILE A 389 20.25 -0.30 54.67
C ILE A 389 19.10 0.41 53.94
N ALA A 390 18.78 1.63 54.37
CA ALA A 390 17.77 2.45 53.71
C ALA A 390 18.17 2.74 52.24
N PRO A 391 17.21 2.75 51.30
CA PRO A 391 17.50 2.93 49.88
C PRO A 391 18.15 4.29 49.62
N LYS A 392 19.19 4.30 48.78
CA LYS A 392 19.87 5.54 48.39
C LYS A 392 19.11 6.17 47.24
N THR A 393 18.50 7.33 47.49
CA THR A 393 17.75 8.10 46.48
C THR A 393 18.58 9.25 45.92
N THR A 394 18.61 9.38 44.59
CA THR A 394 19.21 10.53 43.87
C THR A 394 18.15 11.17 42.98
N ARG A 395 17.83 12.43 43.22
CA ARG A 395 16.88 13.20 42.41
C ARG A 395 17.56 13.78 41.18
N VAL A 396 16.90 13.72 40.04
CA VAL A 396 17.39 14.24 38.76
C VAL A 396 16.34 15.16 38.15
N THR A 397 16.77 16.21 37.45
CA THR A 397 15.88 17.14 36.75
C THR A 397 16.07 16.96 35.24
N TYR A 398 14.97 16.83 34.49
CA TYR A 398 15.02 16.86 33.03
C TYR A 398 15.52 18.24 32.53
N PRO A 399 16.38 18.32 31.50
CA PRO A 399 17.01 17.25 30.70
C PRO A 399 18.44 16.88 31.15
N ALA A 400 18.79 17.05 32.42
CA ALA A 400 20.15 16.79 32.93
C ALA A 400 20.43 15.28 33.10
N LYS A 401 21.69 14.87 32.97
CA LYS A 401 22.10 13.50 33.31
C LYS A 401 22.44 13.39 34.80
N ALA A 402 22.05 12.29 35.44
CA ALA A 402 22.39 12.00 36.83
C ALA A 402 23.92 11.96 37.04
N LYS A 403 24.39 12.52 38.15
CA LYS A 403 25.81 12.48 38.56
C LYS A 403 26.02 11.33 39.53
N GLY A 404 26.86 10.37 39.16
CA GLY A 404 27.20 9.22 40.01
C GLY A 404 27.21 7.90 39.22
N SER A 405 27.60 6.82 39.89
CA SER A 405 27.52 5.46 39.35
C SER A 405 26.38 4.74 40.06
N PHE A 406 25.46 4.18 39.26
CA PHE A 406 24.36 3.34 39.73
C PHE A 406 24.71 1.90 39.37
N THR A 407 24.70 1.00 40.35
CA THR A 407 25.03 -0.42 40.14
C THR A 407 23.79 -1.26 40.41
N ALA A 408 23.55 -2.22 39.53
CA ALA A 408 22.57 -3.29 39.73
C ALA A 408 23.30 -4.63 39.63
N ASP A 409 23.28 -5.41 40.71
CA ASP A 409 23.94 -6.71 40.81
C ASP A 409 23.11 -7.66 41.71
N SER A 410 23.69 -8.77 42.17
CA SER A 410 22.98 -9.74 43.01
C SER A 410 22.64 -9.22 44.42
N HIS A 411 23.26 -8.12 44.85
CA HIS A 411 23.06 -7.51 46.18
C HIS A 411 22.25 -6.22 46.09
N GLN A 412 22.32 -5.49 44.97
CA GLN A 412 21.66 -4.20 44.78
C GLN A 412 20.71 -4.21 43.59
N ASN A 413 19.45 -3.85 43.83
CA ASN A 413 18.46 -3.57 42.80
C ASN A 413 18.48 -2.08 42.43
N PHE A 414 18.14 -1.78 41.18
CA PHE A 414 17.99 -0.42 40.70
C PHE A 414 16.52 -0.12 40.44
N ALA A 415 16.03 1.04 40.87
CA ALA A 415 14.68 1.47 40.54
C ALA A 415 14.64 2.94 40.11
N LEU A 416 13.64 3.28 39.31
CA LEU A 416 13.38 4.61 38.78
C LEU A 416 11.89 4.92 39.04
N SER A 417 11.61 6.09 39.58
CA SER A 417 10.25 6.63 39.60
C SER A 417 10.19 8.04 39.02
N PHE A 418 9.11 8.36 38.32
CA PHE A 418 8.86 9.69 37.77
C PHE A 418 7.36 9.96 37.62
N GLN A 419 6.99 11.23 37.49
CA GLN A 419 5.63 11.68 37.21
C GLN A 419 5.61 12.47 35.91
N LEU A 420 4.53 12.33 35.15
CA LEU A 420 4.31 13.04 33.90
C LEU A 420 3.13 13.97 34.07
N VAL A 421 3.33 15.23 33.71
CA VAL A 421 2.32 16.29 33.82
C VAL A 421 2.26 17.08 32.52
N ASP A 422 1.11 17.65 32.23
CA ASP A 422 0.97 18.69 31.21
C ASP A 422 1.64 19.98 31.72
N VAL A 423 2.56 20.54 30.93
CA VAL A 423 3.30 21.76 31.28
C VAL A 423 2.38 22.97 31.50
N ASN A 424 1.28 23.05 30.75
CA ASN A 424 0.40 24.20 30.73
C ASN A 424 -0.68 24.14 31.81
N THR A 425 -1.24 22.95 32.05
CA THR A 425 -2.34 22.77 33.01
C THR A 425 -1.89 22.21 34.36
N GLY A 426 -0.72 21.58 34.42
CA GLY A 426 -0.25 20.83 35.59
C GLY A 426 -1.03 19.54 35.86
N ALA A 427 -1.96 19.17 34.98
CA ALA A 427 -2.73 17.94 35.10
C ALA A 427 -1.83 16.72 34.87
N GLU A 428 -2.11 15.64 35.59
CA GLU A 428 -1.40 14.37 35.42
C GLU A 428 -1.69 13.80 34.03
N LEU A 429 -0.63 13.37 33.34
CA LEU A 429 -0.71 12.84 31.99
C LEU A 429 -0.35 11.36 31.97
N ILE A 430 -1.11 10.58 31.20
CA ILE A 430 -0.85 9.16 30.96
C ILE A 430 -0.62 8.96 29.46
N PRO A 431 0.61 9.14 28.97
CA PRO A 431 0.93 8.93 27.55
C PRO A 431 0.76 7.48 27.13
N HIS A 432 0.48 7.27 25.86
CA HIS A 432 0.37 5.93 25.27
C HIS A 432 1.70 5.15 25.31
N GLN A 433 2.83 5.83 25.13
CA GLN A 433 4.17 5.22 25.11
C GLN A 433 5.06 5.80 26.21
N THR A 434 5.45 4.95 27.16
CA THR A 434 6.38 5.26 28.25
C THR A 434 7.37 4.11 28.43
N PHE A 435 8.54 4.21 27.78
CA PHE A 435 9.54 3.14 27.78
C PHE A 435 10.84 3.54 28.46
N VAL A 436 11.41 2.60 29.22
CA VAL A 436 12.76 2.66 29.76
C VAL A 436 13.65 1.76 28.92
N ARG A 437 14.54 2.36 28.13
CA ARG A 437 15.48 1.64 27.26
C ARG A 437 16.87 1.63 27.87
N LEU A 438 17.45 0.46 28.03
CA LEU A 438 18.82 0.26 28.48
C LEU A 438 19.68 -0.15 27.29
N HIS A 439 20.63 0.71 26.90
CA HIS A 439 21.50 0.49 25.75
C HIS A 439 22.94 0.17 26.19
N ASN A 440 23.45 -1.02 25.85
CA ASN A 440 24.81 -1.43 26.17
C ASN A 440 25.82 -0.68 25.29
N GLN A 441 26.67 0.13 25.91
CA GLN A 441 27.61 1.00 25.19
C GLN A 441 28.68 0.24 24.39
N LYS A 442 28.96 -1.03 24.75
CA LYS A 442 30.02 -1.83 24.12
C LYS A 442 29.48 -2.75 23.02
N THR A 443 28.37 -3.43 23.29
CA THR A 443 27.80 -4.43 22.37
C THR A 443 26.78 -3.84 21.40
N GLY A 444 26.22 -2.66 21.70
CA GLY A 444 25.13 -2.06 20.96
C GLY A 444 23.76 -2.69 21.25
N GLN A 445 23.70 -3.76 22.05
CA GLN A 445 22.46 -4.42 22.47
C GLN A 445 21.57 -3.43 23.23
N GLU A 446 20.27 -3.48 23.00
CA GLU A 446 19.28 -2.69 23.74
C GLU A 446 18.17 -3.57 24.28
N VAL A 447 17.70 -3.22 25.47
CA VAL A 447 16.56 -3.85 26.15
C VAL A 447 15.57 -2.75 26.50
N VAL A 448 14.29 -2.96 26.19
CA VAL A 448 13.23 -1.95 26.36
C VAL A 448 12.19 -2.47 27.34
N PHE A 449 11.90 -1.68 28.36
CA PHE A 449 10.87 -1.95 29.36
C PHE A 449 9.73 -0.96 29.27
N VAL A 450 8.52 -1.45 29.53
CA VAL A 450 7.35 -0.59 29.71
C VAL A 450 7.32 -0.10 31.15
N ALA A 451 7.20 1.22 31.34
CA ALA A 451 6.94 1.82 32.63
C ALA A 451 5.42 2.03 32.76
N GLU A 452 4.83 1.44 33.79
CA GLU A 452 3.40 1.56 34.07
C GLU A 452 3.16 2.51 35.25
N PRO A 453 2.09 3.33 35.21
CA PRO A 453 1.71 4.19 36.33
C PRO A 453 1.04 3.38 37.44
N ASP A 454 1.33 3.72 38.69
CA ASP A 454 0.60 3.19 39.85
C ASP A 454 -0.76 3.90 40.06
N SER A 455 -1.51 3.51 41.09
CA SER A 455 -2.79 4.15 41.45
C SER A 455 -2.73 5.65 41.76
N LYS A 456 -1.51 6.22 41.92
CA LYS A 456 -1.25 7.64 42.15
C LYS A 456 -0.60 8.30 40.92
N ASN A 457 -0.69 7.66 39.75
CA ASN A 457 -0.09 8.11 38.49
C ASN A 457 1.43 8.32 38.58
N ILE A 458 2.11 7.55 39.44
CA ILE A 458 3.58 7.53 39.53
C ILE A 458 4.08 6.36 38.70
N TYR A 459 4.85 6.66 37.66
CA TYR A 459 5.51 5.66 36.85
C TYR A 459 6.68 5.06 37.63
N LYS A 460 6.76 3.73 37.66
CA LYS A 460 7.82 3.00 38.35
C LYS A 460 8.45 1.97 37.43
N PHE A 461 9.76 1.85 37.54
CA PHE A 461 10.55 0.81 36.90
C PHE A 461 11.49 0.22 37.95
N GLU A 462 11.52 -1.10 38.06
CA GLU A 462 12.43 -1.83 38.94
C GLU A 462 13.22 -2.87 38.13
N LEU A 463 14.52 -2.85 38.31
CA LEU A 463 15.50 -3.73 37.72
C LEU A 463 16.10 -4.63 38.81
N ASP A 464 15.55 -5.83 38.93
CA ASP A 464 16.16 -6.94 39.67
C ASP A 464 16.95 -7.83 38.70
N THR A 465 18.25 -7.93 38.93
CA THR A 465 19.17 -8.70 38.06
C THR A 465 18.91 -10.22 38.12
N SER A 466 18.29 -10.73 39.18
CA SER A 466 17.96 -12.14 39.34
C SER A 466 16.72 -12.52 38.54
N GLU A 467 15.72 -11.65 38.51
CA GLU A 467 14.44 -11.90 37.82
C GLU A 467 14.53 -11.62 36.32
N ARG A 468 15.26 -10.56 35.94
CA ARG A 468 15.28 -10.05 34.55
C ARG A 468 16.48 -10.53 33.74
N LYS A 469 17.30 -11.44 34.27
CA LYS A 469 18.52 -11.96 33.64
C LYS A 469 18.35 -12.40 32.18
N THR A 470 17.24 -13.08 31.87
CA THR A 470 16.94 -13.59 30.52
C THR A 470 16.70 -12.47 29.51
N GLU A 471 16.17 -11.32 29.93
CA GLU A 471 15.88 -10.18 29.05
C GLU A 471 17.15 -9.49 28.55
N PHE A 472 18.26 -9.65 29.29
CA PHE A 472 19.58 -9.13 28.95
C PHE A 472 20.50 -10.21 28.34
N ASP A 473 20.01 -11.43 28.12
CA ASP A 473 20.83 -12.59 27.78
C ASP A 473 22.02 -12.81 28.74
N SER A 474 21.88 -12.40 30.00
CA SER A 474 22.97 -12.41 31.01
C SER A 474 24.22 -11.57 30.63
N ALA A 475 24.10 -10.63 29.70
CA ALA A 475 25.19 -9.77 29.28
C ALA A 475 25.50 -8.68 30.32
N SER A 476 26.66 -8.79 30.98
CA SER A 476 27.13 -7.76 31.92
C SER A 476 27.76 -6.57 31.18
N GLY A 477 27.53 -5.34 31.65
CA GLY A 477 28.04 -4.16 30.99
C GLY A 477 27.58 -2.83 31.59
N ILE A 478 28.00 -1.74 30.94
CA ILE A 478 27.51 -0.39 31.25
C ILE A 478 26.38 -0.10 30.27
N TYR A 479 25.19 0.10 30.82
CA TYR A 479 23.98 0.41 30.07
C TYR A 479 23.61 1.87 30.26
N THR A 480 23.40 2.58 29.15
CA THR A 480 22.83 3.92 29.17
C THR A 480 21.32 3.81 29.30
N LEU A 481 20.75 4.39 30.36
CA LEU A 481 19.31 4.43 30.60
C LEU A 481 18.69 5.62 29.88
N TYR A 482 17.88 5.31 28.86
CA TYR A 482 17.05 6.27 28.14
C TYR A 482 15.60 6.15 28.59
N LEU A 483 14.98 7.28 28.90
CA LEU A 483 13.54 7.39 29.07
C LEU A 483 12.94 7.91 27.77
N ILE A 484 12.02 7.15 27.18
CA ILE A 484 11.33 7.44 25.93
C ILE A 484 9.85 7.65 26.26
N ILE A 485 9.34 8.85 25.98
CA ILE A 485 7.94 9.20 26.20
C ILE A 485 7.37 9.75 24.91
N GLY A 486 6.23 9.21 24.49
CA GLY A 486 5.54 9.61 23.27
C GLY A 486 4.05 9.30 23.33
N ASP A 487 3.28 10.11 22.62
CA ASP A 487 1.87 9.87 22.36
C ASP A 487 1.47 10.68 21.12
N ALA A 488 0.41 10.29 20.42
CA ALA A 488 -0.09 11.00 19.25
C ALA A 488 -0.54 12.44 19.59
N THR A 489 -0.91 12.68 20.87
CA THR A 489 -1.32 13.98 21.40
C THR A 489 -0.18 14.81 21.97
N LEU A 490 1.06 14.33 21.96
CA LEU A 490 2.22 15.09 22.46
C LEU A 490 2.94 15.84 21.34
N GLU A 491 3.25 17.11 21.59
CA GLU A 491 4.05 17.94 20.66
C GLU A 491 5.55 17.68 20.78
N ASN A 492 6.02 17.33 21.98
CA ASN A 492 7.43 17.18 22.32
C ASN A 492 7.75 15.72 22.72
N PRO A 493 7.98 14.81 21.76
CA PRO A 493 8.42 13.45 22.11
C PRO A 493 9.77 13.51 22.86
N ILE A 494 9.84 12.90 24.04
CA ILE A 494 11.02 12.96 24.89
C ILE A 494 11.88 11.70 24.69
N LEU A 495 13.15 11.90 24.38
CA LEU A 495 14.20 10.89 24.52
C LEU A 495 15.30 11.47 25.40
N TRP A 496 15.40 10.96 26.63
CA TRP A 496 16.29 11.52 27.64
C TRP A 496 17.24 10.48 28.21
N ASN A 497 18.54 10.76 28.18
CA ASN A 497 19.57 9.99 28.89
C ASN A 497 19.56 10.37 30.38
N VAL A 498 18.94 9.53 31.21
CA VAL A 498 18.77 9.78 32.63
C VAL A 498 20.05 9.48 33.40
N ALA A 499 20.66 8.30 33.17
CA ALA A 499 21.83 7.82 33.91
C ALA A 499 22.56 6.70 33.17
N ASP A 500 23.81 6.41 33.57
CA ASP A 500 24.49 5.17 33.21
C ASP A 500 24.38 4.18 34.37
N VAL A 501 23.90 2.97 34.09
CA VAL A 501 23.70 1.89 35.06
C VAL A 501 24.67 0.75 34.75
N VAL A 502 25.44 0.35 35.75
CA VAL A 502 26.36 -0.78 35.67
C VAL A 502 25.61 -2.04 36.08
N ILE A 503 25.33 -2.93 35.12
CA ILE A 503 24.62 -4.18 35.35
C ILE A 503 25.62 -5.33 35.36
N LYS A 504 25.63 -6.12 36.44
CA LYS A 504 26.50 -7.29 36.60
C LYS A 504 25.67 -8.53 36.92
N PHE A 505 25.81 -9.55 36.08
CA PHE A 505 25.28 -10.89 36.32
C PHE A 505 26.39 -11.82 36.85
N PRO A 506 26.05 -12.86 37.64
CA PRO A 506 27.03 -13.85 38.10
C PRO A 506 27.79 -14.53 36.93
N GLU A 507 29.09 -14.76 37.10
CA GLU A 507 29.99 -15.26 36.03
C GLU A 507 29.68 -16.68 35.55
N GLU A 508 29.03 -17.52 36.36
CA GLU A 508 28.65 -18.89 35.98
C GLU A 508 27.65 -18.94 34.81
N ASP A 509 27.03 -17.79 34.50
CA ASP A 509 26.00 -17.63 33.48
C ASP A 509 26.35 -16.60 32.41
N ALA A 510 27.62 -16.16 32.36
CA ALA A 510 28.07 -15.30 31.27
C ALA A 510 27.72 -15.99 29.95
N PRO A 511 26.91 -15.36 29.08
CA PRO A 511 26.53 -15.98 27.84
C PRO A 511 27.82 -16.29 27.10
N SER A 512 28.01 -17.55 26.68
CA SER A 512 29.01 -17.92 25.69
C SER A 512 28.89 -16.89 24.58
N THR A 513 29.88 -16.00 24.47
CA THR A 513 29.82 -14.73 23.74
C THR A 513 28.82 -14.83 22.61
N VAL A 514 27.66 -14.19 22.74
CA VAL A 514 26.76 -13.95 21.61
C VAL A 514 27.48 -12.94 20.73
N GLN A 515 28.57 -13.38 20.11
CA GLN A 515 29.00 -12.84 18.84
C GLN A 515 27.77 -13.00 17.97
N SER A 516 27.19 -11.87 17.58
CA SER A 516 26.29 -11.78 16.45
C SER A 516 26.70 -12.87 15.46
N LYS A 517 25.90 -13.93 15.32
CA LYS A 517 26.17 -14.97 14.34
C LYS A 517 26.20 -14.25 13.01
N SER A 518 27.38 -13.86 12.57
CA SER A 518 27.61 -13.25 11.29
C SER A 518 27.41 -14.38 10.29
N LEU A 519 26.14 -14.60 9.95
CA LEU A 519 25.67 -15.62 9.03
C LEU A 519 26.34 -15.47 7.65
N PHE A 520 26.81 -14.25 7.36
CA PHE A 520 27.41 -13.83 6.10
C PHE A 520 28.93 -13.59 6.18
N THR A 521 29.64 -14.14 7.17
CA THR A 521 31.11 -14.20 7.14
C THR A 521 31.61 -15.56 6.66
N PRO A 522 32.70 -15.60 5.89
CA PRO A 522 33.33 -16.86 5.52
C PRO A 522 33.71 -17.60 6.80
N LYS A 523 33.25 -18.85 6.92
CA LYS A 523 33.69 -19.71 8.01
C LYS A 523 35.18 -19.99 7.86
N PRO A 524 35.91 -20.24 8.96
CA PRO A 524 37.29 -20.70 8.88
C PRO A 524 37.42 -21.89 7.93
N GLU A 525 38.43 -21.85 7.06
CA GLU A 525 38.70 -22.95 6.13
C GLU A 525 39.04 -24.23 6.90
N ILE A 526 38.34 -25.32 6.60
CA ILE A 526 38.63 -26.63 7.17
C ILE A 526 39.55 -27.37 6.21
N GLN A 527 40.80 -27.60 6.61
CA GLN A 527 41.75 -28.39 5.84
C GLN A 527 41.60 -29.87 6.20
N HIS A 528 41.35 -30.73 5.21
CA HIS A 528 41.30 -32.17 5.44
C HIS A 528 42.71 -32.71 5.72
N LEU A 529 42.95 -33.12 6.97
CA LEU A 529 44.18 -33.82 7.31
C LEU A 529 44.07 -35.28 6.84
N PHE A 530 44.68 -35.56 5.68
CA PHE A 530 44.83 -36.93 5.20
C PHE A 530 45.63 -37.75 6.22
N ARG A 531 45.28 -39.05 6.35
CA ARG A 531 46.11 -39.99 7.10
C ARG A 531 47.51 -40.00 6.49
N GLU A 532 48.54 -39.95 7.33
CA GLU A 532 49.91 -40.07 6.86
C GLU A 532 50.12 -41.43 6.17
N PRO A 533 50.76 -41.47 4.99
CA PRO A 533 51.03 -42.72 4.31
C PRO A 533 51.97 -43.57 5.15
N GLU A 534 51.65 -44.86 5.28
CA GLU A 534 52.51 -45.81 5.99
C GLU A 534 53.91 -45.86 5.37
N LYS A 535 54.94 -45.83 6.22
CA LYS A 535 56.34 -45.93 5.77
C LYS A 535 56.61 -47.31 5.20
N ARG A 536 56.93 -47.39 3.90
CA ARG A 536 57.36 -48.65 3.25
C ARG A 536 58.82 -48.98 3.61
N PRO A 537 59.19 -50.26 3.75
CA PRO A 537 60.59 -50.67 3.93
C PRO A 537 61.48 -50.25 2.76
N PRO A 538 62.80 -50.10 2.96
CA PRO A 538 63.74 -49.80 1.88
C PRO A 538 63.74 -50.91 0.81
N THR A 539 63.71 -50.52 -0.46
CA THR A 539 63.68 -51.45 -1.62
C THR A 539 64.85 -52.44 -1.63
N VAL A 540 66.02 -52.03 -1.14
CA VAL A 540 67.20 -52.90 -1.03
C VAL A 540 66.90 -54.10 -0.15
N VAL A 541 66.28 -53.89 1.01
CA VAL A 541 65.90 -54.96 1.93
C VAL A 541 64.91 -55.90 1.24
N SER A 542 63.86 -55.36 0.62
CA SER A 542 62.87 -56.18 -0.09
C SER A 542 63.50 -57.05 -1.20
N ASN A 543 64.37 -56.48 -2.03
CA ASN A 543 65.02 -57.20 -3.13
C ASN A 543 65.97 -58.30 -2.62
N THR A 544 66.73 -58.03 -1.55
CA THR A 544 67.60 -59.03 -0.93
C THR A 544 66.79 -60.22 -0.42
N PHE A 545 65.67 -59.98 0.27
CA PHE A 545 64.79 -61.06 0.73
C PHE A 545 64.12 -61.82 -0.42
N THR A 546 63.72 -61.16 -1.51
CA THR A 546 63.20 -61.86 -2.71
C THR A 546 64.26 -62.79 -3.33
N ALA A 547 65.52 -62.35 -3.44
CA ALA A 547 66.61 -63.20 -3.92
C ALA A 547 66.87 -64.39 -2.97
N MET A 548 66.81 -64.16 -1.66
CA MET A 548 66.92 -65.23 -0.67
C MET A 548 65.78 -66.25 -0.80
N ILE A 549 64.54 -65.84 -1.11
CA ILE A 549 63.40 -66.75 -1.34
C ILE A 549 63.58 -67.61 -2.60
N LEU A 550 64.26 -67.11 -3.63
CA LEU A 550 64.54 -67.88 -4.85
C LEU A 550 65.71 -68.88 -4.66
N SER A 551 66.56 -68.67 -3.66
CA SER A 551 67.75 -69.50 -3.42
C SER A 551 67.46 -70.99 -3.13
N PRO A 552 66.43 -71.39 -2.36
CA PRO A 552 66.12 -72.79 -2.13
C PRO A 552 65.62 -73.52 -3.38
N LEU A 553 64.98 -72.81 -4.32
CA LEU A 553 64.57 -73.40 -5.60
C LEU A 553 65.79 -73.77 -6.45
N LEU A 554 66.81 -72.89 -6.49
CA LEU A 554 68.09 -73.17 -7.15
C LEU A 554 68.78 -74.38 -6.47
N LEU A 555 68.81 -74.39 -5.14
CA LEU A 555 69.37 -75.50 -4.37
C LEU A 555 68.65 -76.83 -4.68
N LEU A 556 67.32 -76.82 -4.81
CA LEU A 556 66.51 -78.00 -5.15
C LEU A 556 66.93 -78.58 -6.51
N PHE A 557 67.13 -77.76 -7.54
CA PHE A 557 67.61 -78.24 -8.83
C PHE A 557 69.03 -78.83 -8.75
N ILE A 558 69.94 -78.20 -8.01
CA ILE A 558 71.29 -78.74 -7.76
C ILE A 558 71.20 -80.12 -7.10
N LEU A 559 70.35 -80.27 -6.08
CA LEU A 559 70.18 -81.53 -5.36
C LEU A 559 69.55 -82.61 -6.25
N TRP A 560 68.55 -82.28 -7.08
CA TRP A 560 67.96 -83.23 -8.03
C TRP A 560 68.99 -83.77 -9.02
N ILE A 561 69.86 -82.91 -9.55
CA ILE A 561 70.96 -83.31 -10.43
C ILE A 561 71.93 -84.24 -9.67
N LYS A 562 72.30 -83.91 -8.43
CA LYS A 562 73.18 -84.75 -7.60
C LYS A 562 72.59 -86.12 -7.26
N ILE A 563 71.28 -86.19 -7.00
CA ILE A 563 70.57 -87.45 -6.68
C ILE A 563 70.38 -88.31 -7.95
N GLY A 564 70.42 -87.70 -9.15
CA GLY A 564 70.21 -88.39 -10.42
C GLY A 564 68.73 -88.48 -10.82
N ALA A 565 67.87 -87.60 -10.30
CA ALA A 565 66.46 -87.53 -10.69
C ALA A 565 66.35 -87.15 -12.17
N ASN A 566 65.82 -88.05 -12.99
CA ASN A 566 65.68 -87.87 -14.43
C ASN A 566 64.25 -88.14 -14.91
N ILE A 567 63.91 -87.65 -16.11
CA ILE A 567 62.60 -87.82 -16.73
C ILE A 567 62.65 -88.92 -17.82
N SER A 568 63.38 -90.01 -17.57
CA SER A 568 63.58 -91.10 -18.56
C SER A 568 62.29 -91.83 -18.95
N ASN A 569 61.33 -91.90 -18.03
CA ASN A 569 60.04 -92.60 -18.24
C ASN A 569 58.94 -91.71 -18.84
N PHE A 570 59.31 -90.61 -19.51
CA PHE A 570 58.36 -89.75 -20.21
C PHE A 570 58.00 -90.36 -21.57
N THR A 571 56.75 -90.78 -21.71
CA THR A 571 56.21 -91.29 -22.98
C THR A 571 55.43 -90.18 -23.67
N PHE A 572 55.70 -89.94 -24.96
CA PHE A 572 54.97 -88.97 -25.81
C PHE A 572 53.58 -89.49 -26.21
N ALA A 573 52.81 -89.98 -25.24
CA ALA A 573 51.41 -90.33 -25.43
C ALA A 573 50.55 -89.06 -25.40
N PRO A 574 49.48 -88.95 -26.21
CA PRO A 574 48.63 -87.77 -26.23
C PRO A 574 48.09 -87.37 -24.85
N SER A 575 47.69 -88.35 -24.04
CA SER A 575 47.21 -88.13 -22.66
C SER A 575 48.28 -87.52 -21.75
N THR A 576 49.54 -87.92 -21.90
CA THR A 576 50.65 -87.41 -21.08
C THR A 576 50.97 -85.96 -21.43
N ILE A 577 51.02 -85.65 -22.73
CA ILE A 577 51.29 -84.29 -23.21
C ILE A 577 50.15 -83.35 -22.82
N ILE A 578 48.89 -83.73 -23.08
CA ILE A 578 47.71 -82.91 -22.76
C ILE A 578 47.60 -82.70 -21.25
N PHE A 579 47.91 -83.71 -20.43
CA PHE A 579 47.89 -83.55 -18.97
C PHE A 579 48.94 -82.53 -18.50
N HIS A 580 50.21 -82.67 -18.89
CA HIS A 580 51.26 -81.74 -18.45
C HIS A 580 51.07 -80.34 -19.02
N LEU A 581 50.66 -80.21 -20.28
CA LEU A 581 50.35 -78.91 -20.89
C LEU A 581 49.13 -78.26 -20.24
N GLY A 582 48.07 -79.03 -19.98
CA GLY A 582 46.89 -78.57 -19.27
C GLY A 582 47.20 -78.13 -17.84
N HIS A 583 48.06 -78.87 -17.14
CA HIS A 583 48.53 -78.49 -15.80
C HIS A 583 49.37 -77.21 -15.82
N ALA A 584 50.32 -77.09 -16.76
CA ALA A 584 51.09 -75.86 -16.96
C ALA A 584 50.19 -74.67 -17.34
N ALA A 585 49.18 -74.89 -18.18
CA ALA A 585 48.20 -73.87 -18.55
C ALA A 585 47.33 -73.44 -17.37
N MET A 586 46.96 -74.35 -16.46
CA MET A 586 46.26 -73.98 -15.23
C MET A 586 47.15 -73.14 -14.30
N LEU A 587 48.42 -73.49 -14.11
CA LEU A 587 49.37 -72.68 -13.32
C LEU A 587 49.61 -71.31 -13.97
N GLY A 588 49.75 -71.26 -15.30
CA GLY A 588 49.81 -70.02 -16.06
C GLY A 588 48.55 -69.18 -15.90
N LEU A 589 47.36 -69.81 -15.93
CA LEU A 589 46.09 -69.14 -15.66
C LEU A 589 46.05 -68.54 -14.25
N MET A 590 46.63 -69.19 -13.24
CA MET A 590 46.74 -68.60 -11.90
C MET A 590 47.62 -67.34 -11.87
N TYR A 591 48.69 -67.31 -12.68
CA TYR A 591 49.49 -66.09 -12.85
C TYR A 591 48.71 -64.97 -13.59
N VAL A 592 47.95 -65.31 -14.64
CA VAL A 592 47.10 -64.34 -15.34
C VAL A 592 45.95 -63.85 -14.45
N TYR A 593 45.44 -64.70 -13.55
CA TYR A 593 44.51 -64.29 -12.50
C TYR A 593 45.13 -63.28 -11.55
N TRP A 594 46.36 -63.52 -11.09
CA TRP A 594 47.04 -62.59 -10.20
C TRP A 594 47.28 -61.21 -10.85
N THR A 595 47.47 -61.17 -12.17
CA THR A 595 47.84 -59.93 -12.88
C THR A 595 46.68 -59.19 -13.54
N GLN A 596 45.64 -59.88 -14.03
CA GLN A 596 44.63 -59.26 -14.92
C GLN A 596 43.20 -59.79 -14.75
N LEU A 597 42.99 -61.11 -14.66
CA LEU A 597 41.63 -61.69 -14.70
C LEU A 597 40.89 -61.49 -13.38
N ASN A 598 39.57 -61.25 -13.46
CA ASN A 598 38.72 -61.35 -12.27
C ASN A 598 38.38 -62.80 -11.93
N MET A 599 37.87 -63.01 -10.72
CA MET A 599 37.59 -64.35 -10.19
C MET A 599 36.64 -65.17 -11.08
N PHE A 600 35.56 -64.58 -11.61
CA PHE A 600 34.59 -65.32 -12.43
C PHE A 600 35.16 -65.74 -13.79
N GLN A 601 35.95 -64.89 -14.44
CA GLN A 601 36.63 -65.23 -15.68
C GLN A 601 37.64 -66.36 -15.46
N THR A 602 38.45 -66.25 -14.40
CA THR A 602 39.40 -67.30 -14.01
C THR A 602 38.69 -68.63 -13.76
N LEU A 603 37.58 -68.63 -13.01
CA LEU A 603 36.81 -69.84 -12.76
C LEU A 603 36.25 -70.45 -14.05
N LYS A 604 35.80 -69.65 -15.02
CA LYS A 604 35.33 -70.15 -16.32
C LYS A 604 36.45 -70.86 -17.10
N TYR A 605 37.61 -70.21 -17.23
CA TYR A 605 38.76 -70.80 -17.92
C TYR A 605 39.31 -72.01 -17.17
N LEU A 606 39.35 -71.94 -15.84
CA LEU A 606 39.81 -73.03 -14.98
C LEU A 606 38.87 -74.23 -15.06
N ALA A 607 37.54 -74.04 -15.14
CA ALA A 607 36.60 -75.14 -15.31
C ALA A 607 36.81 -75.86 -16.64
N LEU A 608 37.05 -75.12 -17.73
CA LEU A 608 37.35 -75.69 -19.06
C LEU A 608 38.70 -76.42 -19.08
N LEU A 609 39.77 -75.75 -18.68
CA LEU A 609 41.13 -76.34 -18.63
C LEU A 609 41.20 -77.50 -17.64
N GLY A 610 40.54 -77.37 -16.49
CA GLY A 610 40.46 -78.37 -15.43
C GLY A 610 39.73 -79.63 -15.89
N SER A 611 38.59 -79.49 -16.58
CA SER A 611 37.87 -80.63 -17.14
C SER A 611 38.72 -81.39 -18.16
N LEU A 612 39.40 -80.67 -19.07
CA LEU A 612 40.29 -81.29 -20.06
C LEU A 612 41.48 -81.98 -19.40
N THR A 613 42.13 -81.31 -18.44
CA THR A 613 43.28 -81.86 -17.71
C THR A 613 42.87 -83.07 -16.86
N PHE A 614 41.68 -83.07 -16.26
CA PHE A 614 41.14 -84.17 -15.49
C PHE A 614 40.97 -85.43 -16.33
N LEU A 615 40.34 -85.33 -17.51
CA LEU A 615 40.15 -86.48 -18.41
C LEU A 615 41.48 -87.02 -18.93
N ALA A 616 42.41 -86.15 -19.34
CA ALA A 616 43.74 -86.54 -19.79
C ALA A 616 44.55 -87.20 -18.67
N GLY A 617 44.49 -86.63 -17.46
CA GLY A 617 45.13 -87.15 -16.25
C GLY A 617 44.60 -88.51 -15.86
N ASN A 618 43.28 -88.72 -15.87
CA ASN A 618 42.67 -90.02 -15.57
C ASN A 618 43.21 -91.13 -16.50
N ARG A 619 43.26 -90.86 -17.81
CA ARG A 619 43.81 -91.81 -18.79
C ARG A 619 45.32 -92.03 -18.62
N MET A 620 46.09 -90.98 -18.38
CA MET A 620 47.54 -91.07 -18.15
C MET A 620 47.85 -91.89 -16.89
N LEU A 621 47.15 -91.62 -15.78
CA LEU A 621 47.32 -92.31 -14.51
C LEU A 621 46.93 -93.79 -14.63
N ALA A 622 45.85 -94.12 -15.35
CA ALA A 622 45.48 -95.50 -15.62
C ALA A 622 46.59 -96.25 -16.41
N GLN A 623 47.17 -95.63 -17.44
CA GLN A 623 48.30 -96.23 -18.18
C GLN A 623 49.54 -96.44 -17.30
N LYS A 624 49.85 -95.47 -16.43
CA LYS A 624 50.97 -95.58 -15.48
C LYS A 624 50.69 -96.65 -14.41
N ALA A 625 49.45 -96.79 -13.96
CA ALA A 625 49.04 -97.85 -13.02
C ALA A 625 49.20 -99.24 -13.65
N VAL A 626 48.76 -99.43 -14.90
CA VAL A 626 48.95 -100.71 -15.63
C VAL A 626 50.43 -101.09 -15.75
N LYS A 627 51.34 -100.13 -15.96
CA LYS A 627 52.80 -100.37 -15.96
C LYS A 627 53.39 -100.68 -14.57
N ARG A 628 52.64 -100.49 -13.49
CA ARG A 628 53.03 -100.84 -12.11
C ARG A 628 52.48 -102.21 -11.70
N THR A 629 51.28 -102.57 -12.18
CA THR A 629 50.64 -103.87 -11.90
C THR A 629 51.01 -104.97 -12.89
N ARG A 630 51.55 -104.61 -14.05
CA ARG A 630 52.41 -105.48 -14.87
C ARG A 630 53.86 -105.23 -14.50
#